data_AF-A0A4Q2VPF9-F1
#
_entry.id   AF-A0A4Q2VPF9-F1
#
_cell.length_a   1.000
_cell.length_b   1.000
_cell.length_c   1.000
_cell.angle_alpha   90.00
_cell.angle_beta   90.00
_cell.angle_gamma   90.00
#
_symmetry.space_group_name_H-M   'P 1'
#
loop_
_entity.id
_entity.type
_entity.pdbx_description
1 polymer ?
#
loop_
_entity_poly.entity_id
_entity_poly.type
_entity_poly.pdbx_seq_one_letter_code
_entity_poly.pdbx_strand_id
1 'polypeptide(L)'
;MRRLLTSSTFETTVQVIGACTTVCLVVANITLATNQPPAEWNQVHMMDHEALKLRPFVFFTIGSTLVMWGLYVPIFYLEAFAQSYHFSPDISYYSLSILNGASLFGRLIPNLLGD
;
A
#
# COMPACT_ATOMS: atom_id res chain seq x y z
N MET A 1 20.13 22.13 4.24
CA MET A 1 18.88 21.39 3.92
C MET A 1 18.38 20.46 5.02
N ARG A 2 19.04 20.37 6.20
CA ARG A 2 18.58 19.51 7.32
C ARG A 2 17.64 20.20 8.33
N ARG A 3 17.41 21.51 8.18
CA ARG A 3 16.67 22.37 9.12
C ARG A 3 15.27 22.80 8.65
N LEU A 4 14.87 22.48 7.42
CA LEU A 4 13.55 22.85 6.89
C LEU A 4 12.49 21.74 7.06
N LEU A 5 12.90 20.54 7.48
CA LEU A 5 12.02 19.38 7.72
C LEU A 5 11.75 19.13 9.22
N THR A 6 12.39 19.87 10.13
CA THR A 6 12.31 19.62 11.58
C THR A 6 11.27 20.49 12.30
N SER A 7 10.74 21.54 11.67
CA SER A 7 9.92 22.55 12.35
C SER A 7 8.44 22.59 11.96
N SER A 8 8.03 21.97 10.85
CA SER A 8 6.61 21.78 10.49
C SER A 8 6.25 20.30 10.68
N THR A 9 6.11 19.97 11.95
CA THR A 9 5.83 18.65 12.54
C THR A 9 4.66 17.94 11.87
N PHE A 10 4.76 16.60 11.78
CA PHE A 10 3.77 15.56 11.43
C PHE A 10 2.36 16.01 11.02
N GLU A 11 1.71 16.86 11.81
CA GLU A 11 0.45 17.53 11.51
C GLU A 11 0.40 18.18 10.10
N THR A 12 1.40 18.98 9.72
CA THR A 12 1.43 19.59 8.38
C THR A 12 1.58 18.53 7.29
N THR A 13 2.34 17.47 7.54
CA THR A 13 2.50 16.35 6.61
C THR A 13 1.17 15.61 6.39
N VAL A 14 0.43 15.32 7.47
CA VAL A 14 -0.89 14.66 7.40
C VAL A 14 -1.90 15.54 6.66
N GLN A 15 -1.90 16.85 6.93
CA GLN A 15 -2.78 17.80 6.24
C GLN A 15 -2.48 17.87 4.74
N VAL A 16 -1.20 17.92 4.34
CA VAL A 16 -0.81 17.94 2.91
C VAL A 16 -1.20 16.65 2.20
N ILE A 17 -1.00 15.48 2.83
CA ILE A 17 -1.40 14.19 2.25
C ILE A 17 -2.94 14.14 2.09
N GLY A 18 -3.69 14.55 3.11
CA GLY A 18 -5.15 14.61 3.04
C GLY A 18 -5.67 15.57 1.97
N ALA A 19 -5.03 16.75 1.83
CA ALA A 19 -5.35 17.70 0.77
C ALA A 19 -5.08 17.09 -0.63
N CYS A 20 -3.95 16.41 -0.80
CA CYS A 20 -3.60 15.73 -2.05
C CYS A 20 -4.63 14.65 -2.42
N THR A 21 -5.00 13.77 -1.47
CA THR A 21 -6.03 12.75 -1.69
C THR A 21 -7.38 13.36 -2.06
N THR A 22 -7.77 14.45 -1.40
CA THR A 22 -9.02 15.15 -1.68
C THR A 22 -9.05 15.74 -3.10
N VAL A 23 -7.95 16.37 -3.53
CA VAL A 23 -7.83 16.88 -4.90
C VAL A 23 -7.95 15.75 -5.92
N CYS A 24 -7.24 14.64 -5.72
CA CYS A 24 -7.35 13.47 -6.59
C CYS A 24 -8.78 12.92 -6.64
N LEU A 25 -9.47 12.87 -5.50
CA LEU A 25 -10.85 12.39 -5.42
C LEU A 25 -11.83 13.34 -6.13
N VAL A 26 -11.66 14.65 -6.00
CA VAL A 26 -12.48 15.64 -6.72
C VAL A 26 -12.28 15.49 -8.23
N VAL A 27 -11.02 15.35 -8.69
CA VAL A 27 -10.72 15.10 -10.10
C VAL A 27 -11.35 13.78 -10.57
N ALA A 28 -11.27 12.72 -9.77
CA ALA A 28 -11.90 11.44 -10.08
C ALA A 28 -13.43 11.56 -10.20
N ASN A 29 -14.09 12.29 -9.29
CA ASN A 29 -15.54 12.48 -9.35
C ASN A 29 -15.99 13.29 -10.58
N ILE A 30 -15.17 14.24 -11.05
CA ILE A 30 -15.47 15.03 -12.25
C ILE A 30 -15.21 14.22 -13.54
N THR A 31 -14.16 13.39 -13.55
CA THR A 31 -13.73 12.64 -14.74
C THR A 31 -14.45 11.30 -14.92
N LEU A 32 -14.90 10.68 -13.83
CA LEU A 32 -15.68 9.44 -13.87
C LEU A 32 -17.11 9.72 -14.32
N ALA A 33 -17.35 9.64 -15.62
CA ALA A 33 -18.69 9.42 -16.14
C ALA A 33 -19.12 8.00 -15.78
N THR A 34 -20.16 7.86 -14.94
CA THR A 34 -20.78 6.57 -14.64
C THR A 34 -21.44 6.02 -15.90
N ASN A 35 -20.67 5.28 -16.70
CA ASN A 35 -21.16 4.57 -17.89
C ASN A 35 -21.44 3.09 -17.60
N GLN A 36 -21.48 2.69 -16.32
CA GLN A 36 -21.89 1.35 -15.94
C GLN A 36 -23.40 1.33 -15.70
N PRO A 37 -24.14 0.36 -16.29
CA PRO A 37 -25.54 0.18 -15.98
C PRO A 37 -25.68 -0.04 -14.47
N PRO A 38 -26.73 0.50 -13.84
CA PRO A 38 -26.94 0.33 -12.40
C PRO A 38 -26.96 -1.17 -12.09
N ALA A 39 -25.99 -1.62 -11.29
CA ALA A 39 -25.92 -2.99 -10.87
C ALA A 39 -27.25 -3.35 -10.18
N GLU A 40 -27.87 -4.45 -10.60
CA GLU A 40 -29.07 -4.96 -9.93
C GLU A 40 -28.68 -5.32 -8.49
N TRP A 41 -29.08 -4.48 -7.54
CA TRP A 41 -28.76 -4.65 -6.12
C TRP A 41 -29.18 -6.03 -5.56
N ASN A 42 -30.11 -6.70 -6.23
CA ASN A 42 -30.55 -8.06 -5.91
C ASN A 42 -29.54 -9.17 -6.30
N GLN A 43 -28.55 -8.89 -7.14
CA GLN A 43 -27.51 -9.85 -7.53
C GLN A 43 -26.21 -9.71 -6.72
N VAL A 44 -26.12 -8.68 -5.87
CA VAL A 44 -24.94 -8.41 -5.04
C VAL A 44 -24.98 -9.31 -3.82
N HIS A 45 -24.48 -10.54 -3.97
CA HIS A 45 -24.22 -11.39 -2.82
C HIS A 45 -23.03 -10.81 -2.05
N MET A 46 -23.29 -10.30 -0.85
CA MET A 46 -22.26 -9.68 0.02
C MET A 46 -21.14 -10.66 0.38
N MET A 47 -21.44 -11.96 0.41
CA MET A 47 -20.48 -13.00 0.71
C MET A 47 -20.83 -14.25 -0.06
N ASP A 48 -19.95 -14.64 -0.99
CA ASP A 48 -20.10 -15.90 -1.71
C ASP A 48 -19.57 -17.05 -0.84
N HIS A 49 -20.49 -17.71 -0.13
CA HIS A 49 -20.17 -18.87 0.69
C HIS A 49 -19.67 -20.07 -0.14
N GLU A 50 -19.93 -20.11 -1.45
CA GLU A 50 -19.40 -21.13 -2.35
C GLU A 50 -17.88 -20.96 -2.55
N ALA A 51 -17.40 -19.71 -2.63
CA ALA A 51 -15.97 -19.42 -2.74
C ALA A 51 -15.15 -19.97 -1.56
N LEU A 52 -15.72 -19.98 -0.35
CA LEU A 52 -15.07 -20.53 0.85
C LEU A 52 -14.98 -22.06 0.87
N LYS A 53 -15.74 -22.77 0.03
CA LYS A 53 -15.66 -24.23 -0.09
C LYS A 53 -14.49 -24.69 -0.95
N LEU A 54 -13.94 -23.80 -1.78
CA LEU A 54 -12.76 -24.06 -2.59
C LEU A 54 -11.52 -24.12 -1.69
N ARG A 55 -11.08 -25.33 -1.35
CA ARG A 55 -9.83 -25.55 -0.59
C ARG A 55 -8.63 -24.73 -1.10
N PRO A 56 -8.31 -24.68 -2.42
CA PRO A 56 -7.18 -23.89 -2.90
C PRO A 56 -7.36 -22.39 -2.64
N PHE A 57 -8.59 -21.87 -2.73
CA PHE A 57 -8.90 -20.46 -2.43
C PHE A 57 -8.64 -20.12 -0.97
N VAL A 58 -9.06 -21.00 -0.04
CA VAL A 58 -8.83 -20.81 1.40
C VAL A 58 -7.35 -20.85 1.74
N PHE A 59 -6.60 -21.83 1.23
CA PHE A 59 -5.15 -21.90 1.46
C PHE A 59 -4.40 -20.71 0.88
N PHE A 60 -4.77 -20.26 -0.32
CA PHE A 60 -4.19 -19.07 -0.93
C PHE A 60 -4.48 -17.81 -0.11
N THR A 61 -5.71 -17.63 0.36
CA THR A 61 -6.12 -16.46 1.15
C THR A 61 -5.42 -16.41 2.50
N ILE A 62 -5.33 -17.55 3.19
CA ILE A 62 -4.60 -17.62 4.47
C ILE A 62 -3.10 -17.40 4.24
N GLY A 63 -2.53 -18.03 3.21
CA GLY A 63 -1.12 -17.86 2.86
C GLY A 63 -0.77 -16.42 2.52
N SER A 64 -1.57 -15.76 1.68
CA SER A 64 -1.36 -14.35 1.31
C SER A 64 -1.50 -13.43 2.52
N THR A 65 -2.46 -13.70 3.41
CA THR A 65 -2.63 -12.95 4.66
C THR A 65 -1.40 -13.07 5.55
N LEU A 66 -0.89 -14.29 5.74
CA LEU A 66 0.31 -14.54 6.56
C LEU A 66 1.56 -13.89 5.95
N VAL A 67 1.73 -13.95 4.63
CA VAL A 67 2.82 -13.26 3.93
C VAL A 67 2.73 -11.76 4.13
N MET A 68 1.54 -11.16 3.98
CA MET A 68 1.34 -9.73 4.18
C MET A 68 1.66 -9.33 5.63
N TRP A 69 1.24 -10.13 6.62
CA TRP A 69 1.61 -9.97 8.02
C TRP A 69 3.13 -10.05 8.26
N GLY A 70 3.79 -11.05 7.69
CA GLY A 70 5.23 -11.21 7.79
C GLY A 70 6.01 -10.04 7.18
N LEU A 71 5.50 -9.45 6.09
CA LEU A 71 6.11 -8.28 5.44
C LEU A 71 5.99 -7.00 6.24
N TYR A 72 5.00 -6.86 7.13
CA TYR A 72 4.91 -5.66 7.98
C TYR A 72 6.06 -5.58 9.00
N VAL A 73 6.58 -6.72 9.47
CA VAL A 73 7.70 -6.74 10.43
C VAL A 73 8.93 -5.98 9.89
N PRO A 74 9.52 -6.30 8.72
CA PRO A 74 10.62 -5.51 8.21
C PRO A 74 10.20 -4.08 7.88
N ILE A 75 8.99 -3.82 7.35
CA ILE A 75 8.57 -2.45 7.04
C ILE A 75 8.62 -1.52 8.25
N PHE A 76 8.15 -1.97 9.42
CA PHE A 76 8.12 -1.15 10.63
C PHE A 76 9.43 -1.18 11.42
N TYR A 77 10.14 -2.31 11.45
CA TYR A 77 11.33 -2.47 12.28
C TYR A 77 12.64 -2.17 11.55
N LEU A 78 12.65 -2.06 10.22
CA LEU A 78 13.87 -1.79 9.45
C LEU A 78 14.51 -0.44 9.80
N GLU A 79 13.70 0.59 10.04
CA GLU A 79 14.21 1.91 10.46
C GLU A 79 14.85 1.86 11.85
N ALA A 80 14.20 1.20 12.80
CA ALA A 80 14.71 1.03 14.17
C ALA A 80 15.97 0.16 14.19
N PHE A 81 16.02 -0.88 13.35
CA PHE A 81 17.18 -1.75 13.21
C PHE A 81 18.37 -1.01 12.58
N ALA A 82 18.13 -0.21 11.55
CA ALA A 82 19.17 0.61 10.91
C ALA A 82 19.79 1.64 11.87
N GLN A 83 18.98 2.22 12.77
CA GLN A 83 19.48 3.11 13.82
C GLN A 83 20.31 2.38 14.88
N SER A 84 19.91 1.15 15.26
CA SER A 84 20.62 0.36 16.28
C SER A 84 22.02 -0.10 15.84
N TYR A 85 22.24 -0.28 14.54
CA TYR A 85 23.51 -0.71 13.96
C TYR A 85 24.45 0.45 13.59
N HIS A 86 24.17 1.68 14.03
CA HIS A 86 24.96 2.88 13.74
C HIS A 86 25.12 3.19 12.22
N PHE A 87 24.15 2.80 11.38
CA PHE A 87 24.16 3.23 9.99
C PHE A 87 23.99 4.75 9.88
N SER A 88 24.56 5.35 8.83
CA SER A 88 24.44 6.79 8.60
C SER A 88 22.96 7.21 8.59
N PRO A 89 22.57 8.31 9.27
CA PRO A 89 21.16 8.72 9.43
C PRO A 89 20.43 8.92 8.11
N ASP A 90 21.15 9.18 7.02
CA ASP A 90 20.58 9.24 5.67
C ASP A 90 20.05 7.88 5.20
N ILE A 91 20.75 6.77 5.47
CA ILE A 91 20.35 5.42 5.03
C ILE A 91 19.08 4.97 5.77
N SER A 92 18.97 5.28 7.06
CA SER A 92 17.76 4.95 7.85
C SER A 92 16.53 5.70 7.32
N TYR A 93 16.68 6.98 6.95
CA TYR A 93 15.58 7.79 6.43
C TYR A 93 15.13 7.39 5.02
N TYR A 94 16.07 7.00 4.14
CA TYR A 94 15.75 6.54 2.78
C TYR A 94 15.35 5.06 2.70
N SER A 95 15.47 4.29 3.79
CA SER A 95 15.17 2.85 3.79
C SER A 95 13.75 2.54 3.33
N LEU A 96 12.75 3.30 3.79
CA LEU A 96 11.37 3.15 3.31
C LEU A 96 11.22 3.50 1.82
N SER A 97 11.89 4.57 1.35
CA SER A 97 11.87 4.95 -0.07
C SER A 97 12.52 3.87 -0.95
N ILE A 98 13.64 3.29 -0.51
CA ILE A 98 14.32 2.19 -1.20
C ILE A 98 13.43 0.95 -1.22
N LEU A 99 12.78 0.61 -0.11
CA LEU A 99 11.87 -0.54 -0.03
C LEU A 99 10.63 -0.36 -0.93
N ASN A 100 10.08 0.84 -0.98
CA ASN A 100 8.97 1.16 -1.88
C ASN A 100 9.41 1.11 -3.36
N GLY A 101 10.61 1.62 -3.67
CA GLY A 101 11.22 1.48 -4.99
C GLY A 101 11.49 0.03 -5.38
N ALA A 102 11.94 -0.81 -4.44
CA ALA A 102 12.12 -2.24 -4.65
C ALA A 102 10.80 -2.95 -5.01
N SER A 103 9.67 -2.47 -4.46
CA SER A 103 8.34 -3.00 -4.78
C SER A 103 7.94 -2.78 -6.25
N LEU A 104 8.50 -1.77 -6.93
CA LEU A 104 8.31 -1.58 -8.36
C LEU A 104 8.86 -2.78 -9.15
N PHE A 105 10.09 -3.20 -8.85
CA PHE A 105 10.70 -4.36 -9.48
C PHE A 105 9.93 -5.64 -9.17
N GLY A 106 9.46 -5.78 -7.92
CA GLY A 106 8.58 -6.88 -7.52
C GLY A 106 7.23 -6.94 -8.25
N ARG A 107 6.78 -5.84 -8.87
CA ARG A 107 5.56 -5.81 -9.71
C ARG A 107 5.84 -5.97 -11.20
N LEU A 108 6.99 -5.49 -11.67
CA LEU A 108 7.38 -5.56 -13.07
C LEU A 108 7.87 -6.96 -13.47
N ILE A 109 8.70 -7.60 -12.63
CA ILE A 109 9.30 -8.90 -12.95
C ILE A 109 8.23 -10.00 -13.07
N PRO A 110 7.27 -10.16 -12.13
CA PRO A 110 6.22 -11.17 -12.26
C PRO A 110 5.23 -10.88 -13.39
N ASN A 111 4.96 -9.61 -13.71
CA ASN A 111 4.12 -9.27 -14.86
C ASN A 111 4.79 -9.70 -16.17
N LEU A 112 6.09 -9.43 -16.33
CA LEU A 112 6.81 -9.77 -17.56
C LEU A 112 7.03 -11.28 -17.73
N LEU A 113 7.12 -12.03 -16.63
CA LEU A 113 7.26 -13.50 -16.65
C LEU A 113 5.93 -14.25 -16.74
N GLY A 114 4.82 -13.57 -16.45
CA GLY A 114 3.48 -14.15 -16.41
C GLY A 114 2.66 -13.97 -17.69
N ASP A 115 3.10 -13.08 -18.59
CA ASP A 115 2.64 -12.96 -19.98
C ASP A 115 3.41 -13.96 -20.87
#